data_AF-A0A0J7IZT9-F1
#
_entry.id   AF-A0A0J7IZT9-F1
#
_cell.length_a   1.000
_cell.length_b   1.000
_cell.length_c   1.000
_cell.angle_alpha   90.00
_cell.angle_beta   90.00
_cell.angle_gamma   90.00
#
_symmetry.space_group_name_H-M   'P 1'
#
loop_
_entity.id
_entity.type
_entity.pdbx_description
1 polymer ?
#
loop_
_entity_poly.entity_id
_entity_poly.type
_entity_poly.pdbx_seq_one_letter_code
_entity_poly.pdbx_strand_id
1 'polypeptide(L)'
;MKFRLIYLIAFLIISLFAIKYWDFSEKYSEIRFEKITPTIGLDQLINVDKRQINYLNSLYYKNEFIGFNAIVKNHYVTVTKIGENIKKINILPISKKPINHGVIGLPPSDINDVIARYIDFSLLFPNGDNLSCHTDGVIVKTFDSHFKEIVFNASNIDFLFDTEQNRKYFGYVGIRQISSVSFVCFDEDLFLINVHPLKGNSFRSLHEIFAIN
;
A
#
# COMPACT_ATOMS: atom_id res chain seq x y z
N MET A 1 47.41 28.99 16.44
CA MET A 1 46.03 29.56 16.42
C MET A 1 45.30 29.34 15.09
N LYS A 2 45.91 29.57 13.91
CA LYS A 2 45.24 29.44 12.60
C LYS A 2 44.57 28.08 12.35
N PHE A 3 45.23 26.97 12.70
CA PHE A 3 44.67 25.62 12.55
C PHE A 3 43.41 25.40 13.42
N ARG A 4 43.38 25.90 14.66
CA ARG A 4 42.21 25.79 15.55
C ARG A 4 40.99 26.54 15.01
N LEU A 5 41.22 27.68 14.36
CA LEU A 5 40.15 28.46 13.72
C LEU A 5 39.58 27.73 12.50
N ILE A 6 40.43 27.10 11.68
CA ILE A 6 40.00 26.30 10.52
C ILE A 6 39.15 25.10 10.96
N TYR A 7 39.56 24.38 12.01
CA TYR A 7 38.76 23.27 12.56
C TYR A 7 37.42 23.72 13.12
N LEU A 8 37.38 24.88 13.79
CA LEU A 8 36.14 25.45 14.32
C LEU A 8 35.16 25.82 13.18
N ILE A 9 35.67 26.43 12.11
CA ILE A 9 34.86 26.79 10.94
C ILE A 9 34.36 25.53 10.21
N ALA A 10 35.20 24.53 10.01
CA ALA A 10 34.80 23.26 9.41
C ALA A 10 33.72 22.54 10.24
N PHE A 11 33.87 22.52 11.57
CA PHE A 11 32.88 21.94 12.48
C PHE A 11 31.54 22.68 12.42
N LEU A 12 31.55 24.02 12.37
CA LEU A 12 30.34 24.84 12.21
C LEU A 12 29.63 24.55 10.89
N ILE A 13 30.38 24.44 9.78
CA ILE A 13 29.82 24.12 8.46
C ILE A 13 29.17 22.73 8.47
N ILE A 14 29.87 21.71 8.97
CA ILE A 14 29.34 20.34 9.06
C ILE A 14 28.09 20.29 9.93
N SER A 15 28.09 20.99 11.08
CA SER A 15 26.93 21.06 11.97
C SER A 15 25.73 21.74 11.29
N LEU A 16 25.95 22.80 10.52
CA LEU A 16 24.92 23.48 9.73
C LEU A 16 24.34 22.57 8.64
N PHE A 17 25.18 21.79 7.95
CA PHE A 17 24.72 20.81 6.97
C PHE A 17 23.95 19.66 7.64
N ALA A 18 24.39 19.18 8.80
CA ALA A 18 23.70 18.14 9.55
C ALA A 18 22.31 18.60 10.04
N ILE A 19 22.19 19.83 10.56
CA ILE A 19 20.90 20.41 10.96
C ILE A 19 19.98 20.59 9.74
N LYS A 20 20.49 21.16 8.64
CA LYS A 20 19.69 21.28 7.40
C LYS A 20 19.26 19.93 6.85
N TYR A 21 20.13 18.93 6.88
CA TYR A 21 19.81 17.59 6.40
C TYR A 21 18.80 16.89 7.31
N TRP A 22 18.90 17.07 8.63
CA TRP A 22 17.94 16.56 9.59
C TRP A 22 16.56 17.19 9.39
N ASP A 23 16.49 18.53 9.35
CA ASP A 23 15.26 19.28 9.05
C ASP A 23 14.68 18.90 7.68
N PHE A 24 15.54 18.67 6.69
CA PHE A 24 15.13 18.22 5.35
C PHE A 24 14.59 16.79 5.40
N SER A 25 15.29 15.85 6.04
CA SER A 25 14.86 14.45 6.17
C SER A 25 13.54 14.33 6.94
N GLU A 26 13.36 15.09 8.00
CA GLU A 26 12.17 15.05 8.86
C GLU A 26 10.97 15.75 8.19
N LYS A 27 11.20 16.81 7.41
CA LYS A 27 10.13 17.49 6.63
C LYS A 27 9.78 16.81 5.30
N TYR A 28 10.70 16.05 4.70
CA TYR A 28 10.49 15.46 3.36
C TYR A 28 10.21 13.97 3.35
N SER A 29 10.43 13.23 4.45
CA SER A 29 9.85 11.90 4.56
C SER A 29 8.36 12.06 4.84
N GLU A 30 7.57 12.36 3.81
CA GLU A 30 6.12 12.51 3.93
C GLU A 30 5.48 11.21 4.45
N ILE A 31 6.16 10.07 4.26
CA ILE A 31 5.81 8.76 4.80
C ILE A 31 6.59 8.48 6.09
N ARG A 32 5.89 8.03 7.12
CA ARG A 32 6.46 7.59 8.41
C ARG A 32 6.03 6.17 8.73
N PHE A 33 6.95 5.40 9.31
CA PHE A 33 6.71 4.03 9.76
C PHE A 33 6.83 3.97 11.28
N GLU A 34 5.82 3.42 11.94
CA GLU A 34 5.78 3.32 13.40
C GLU A 34 5.55 1.87 13.84
N LYS A 35 6.36 1.35 14.76
CA LYS A 35 6.20 -0.01 15.33
C LYS A 35 5.12 -0.04 16.42
N ILE A 36 3.94 0.47 16.09
CA ILE A 36 2.78 0.49 16.97
C ILE A 36 1.65 -0.31 16.35
N THR A 37 0.75 -0.79 17.20
CA THR A 37 -0.53 -1.35 16.74
C THR A 37 -1.28 -0.29 15.95
N PRO A 38 -1.80 -0.61 14.75
CA PRO A 38 -2.48 0.36 13.92
C PRO A 38 -3.79 0.81 14.56
N THR A 39 -4.16 2.05 14.26
CA THR A 39 -5.44 2.64 14.68
C THR A 39 -6.63 1.88 14.11
N ILE A 40 -6.52 1.46 12.83
CA ILE A 40 -7.48 0.60 12.14
C ILE A 40 -6.79 -0.74 11.88
N GLY A 41 -7.27 -1.80 12.55
CA GLY A 41 -6.69 -3.13 12.48
C GLY A 41 -7.31 -4.02 11.41
N LEU A 42 -6.56 -5.04 10.96
CA LEU A 42 -7.08 -6.06 10.03
C LEU A 42 -8.32 -6.78 10.58
N ASP A 43 -8.35 -7.01 11.89
CA ASP A 43 -9.49 -7.59 12.61
C ASP A 43 -10.77 -6.78 12.41
N GLN A 44 -10.67 -5.45 12.33
CA GLN A 44 -11.81 -4.58 12.06
C GLN A 44 -12.21 -4.58 10.58
N LEU A 45 -11.23 -4.62 9.67
CA LEU A 45 -11.47 -4.55 8.22
C LEU A 45 -12.17 -5.80 7.66
N ILE A 46 -11.87 -6.98 8.18
CA ILE A 46 -12.39 -8.26 7.66
C ILE A 46 -13.08 -9.13 8.71
N ASN A 47 -13.35 -8.57 9.90
CA ASN A 47 -14.05 -9.23 11.01
C ASN A 47 -13.45 -10.59 11.40
N VAL A 48 -12.18 -10.58 11.81
CA VAL A 48 -11.42 -11.79 12.19
C VAL A 48 -10.84 -11.69 13.60
N ASP A 49 -10.50 -12.83 14.21
CA ASP A 49 -9.88 -12.85 15.55
C ASP A 49 -8.48 -12.21 15.52
N LYS A 50 -8.33 -11.11 16.26
CA LYS A 50 -7.08 -10.36 16.44
C LYS A 50 -5.89 -11.23 16.87
N ARG A 51 -6.12 -12.32 17.60
CA ARG A 51 -5.05 -13.22 18.08
C ARG A 51 -4.25 -13.89 16.95
N GLN A 52 -4.79 -13.92 15.74
CA GLN A 52 -4.11 -14.51 14.57
C GLN A 52 -3.18 -13.52 13.86
N ILE A 53 -3.12 -12.25 14.31
CA ILE A 53 -2.48 -11.15 13.58
C ILE A 53 -1.29 -10.60 14.39
N ASN A 54 -0.10 -10.62 13.78
CA ASN A 54 1.10 -10.00 14.31
C ASN A 54 1.43 -8.73 13.52
N TYR A 55 1.09 -7.56 14.05
CA TYR A 55 1.38 -6.26 13.41
C TYR A 55 2.87 -5.93 13.49
N LEU A 56 3.44 -5.49 12.37
CA LEU A 56 4.86 -5.15 12.27
C LEU A 56 5.09 -3.64 12.38
N ASN A 57 4.33 -2.87 11.61
CA ASN A 57 4.44 -1.43 11.49
C ASN A 57 3.11 -0.83 10.99
N SER A 58 2.83 0.39 11.44
CA SER A 58 1.80 1.26 10.91
C SER A 58 2.44 2.29 9.99
N LEU A 59 1.77 2.61 8.89
CA LEU A 59 2.20 3.57 7.89
C LEU A 59 1.38 4.85 8.02
N TYR A 60 2.07 5.99 7.98
CA TYR A 60 1.46 7.31 8.01
C TYR A 60 1.97 8.16 6.84
N TYR A 61 1.09 8.97 6.24
CA TYR A 61 1.46 10.00 5.28
C TYR A 61 0.99 11.35 5.81
N LYS A 62 1.88 12.35 5.95
CA LYS A 62 1.54 13.66 6.55
C LYS A 62 0.79 13.56 7.90
N ASN A 63 1.16 12.56 8.71
CA ASN A 63 0.54 12.19 9.99
C ASN A 63 -0.88 11.58 9.90
N GLU A 64 -1.39 11.32 8.71
CA GLU A 64 -2.62 10.56 8.49
C GLU A 64 -2.30 9.08 8.37
N PHE A 65 -3.11 8.23 9.01
CA PHE A 65 -2.96 6.78 8.90
C PHE A 65 -3.30 6.33 7.49
N ILE A 66 -2.38 5.59 6.87
CA ILE A 66 -2.54 5.11 5.50
C ILE A 66 -2.45 3.59 5.37
N GLY A 67 -2.19 2.87 6.46
CA GLY A 67 -2.04 1.42 6.38
C GLY A 67 -1.17 0.80 7.44
N PHE A 68 -0.88 -0.50 7.26
CA PHE A 68 0.03 -1.27 8.10
C PHE A 68 0.59 -2.48 7.35
N ASN A 69 1.69 -3.05 7.85
CA ASN A 69 2.06 -4.41 7.54
C ASN A 69 1.85 -5.32 8.75
N ALA A 70 1.46 -6.56 8.47
CA ALA A 70 1.26 -7.59 9.47
C ALA A 70 1.69 -8.96 8.93
N ILE A 71 1.90 -9.89 9.84
CA ILE A 71 2.02 -11.32 9.55
C ILE A 71 0.77 -12.00 10.11
N VAL A 72 0.09 -12.77 9.26
CA VAL A 72 -1.04 -13.60 9.66
C VAL A 72 -0.68 -15.04 9.35
N LYS A 73 -0.64 -15.89 10.38
CA LYS A 73 -0.11 -17.26 10.27
C LYS A 73 1.30 -17.21 9.63
N ASN A 74 1.44 -17.60 8.36
CA ASN A 74 2.71 -17.58 7.62
C ASN A 74 2.65 -16.71 6.36
N HIS A 75 1.77 -15.70 6.36
CA HIS A 75 1.55 -14.83 5.21
C HIS A 75 1.81 -13.38 5.61
N TYR A 76 2.52 -12.68 4.74
CA TYR A 76 2.71 -11.24 4.86
C TYR A 76 1.46 -10.54 4.31
N VAL A 77 0.93 -9.61 5.08
CA VAL A 77 -0.25 -8.83 4.74
C VAL A 77 0.13 -7.36 4.75
N THR A 78 -0.16 -6.67 3.65
CA THR A 78 -0.03 -5.21 3.55
C THR A 78 -1.41 -4.62 3.36
N VAL A 79 -1.73 -3.65 4.18
CA VAL A 79 -2.98 -2.88 4.09
C VAL A 79 -2.63 -1.44 3.76
N THR A 80 -3.30 -0.87 2.77
CA THR A 80 -3.08 0.50 2.32
C THR A 80 -4.43 1.18 2.05
N LYS A 81 -4.64 2.40 2.55
CA LYS A 81 -5.75 3.29 2.14
C LYS A 81 -5.47 3.79 0.73
N ILE A 82 -6.44 3.63 -0.18
CA ILE A 82 -6.26 3.93 -1.61
C ILE A 82 -7.28 4.94 -2.17
N GLY A 83 -8.20 5.43 -1.35
CA GLY A 83 -9.22 6.40 -1.73
C GLY A 83 -10.32 6.55 -0.68
N GLU A 84 -11.28 7.44 -0.95
CA GLU A 84 -12.45 7.70 -0.11
C GLU A 84 -13.73 7.65 -0.96
N ASN A 85 -14.86 7.36 -0.32
CA ASN A 85 -16.22 7.48 -0.87
C ASN A 85 -16.56 6.59 -2.07
N ILE A 86 -16.01 5.38 -2.13
CA ILE A 86 -16.26 4.43 -3.22
C ILE A 86 -17.56 3.66 -3.01
N LYS A 87 -18.56 3.95 -3.85
CA LYS A 87 -19.87 3.25 -3.86
C LYS A 87 -19.80 1.91 -4.56
N LYS A 88 -18.88 1.73 -5.52
CA LYS A 88 -18.79 0.51 -6.33
C LYS A 88 -17.39 0.21 -6.82
N ILE A 89 -17.02 -1.06 -6.74
CA ILE A 89 -15.79 -1.60 -7.31
C ILE A 89 -16.14 -2.45 -8.53
N ASN A 90 -15.67 -2.05 -9.71
CA ASN A 90 -15.80 -2.77 -10.97
C ASN A 90 -14.46 -3.45 -11.30
N ILE A 91 -14.52 -4.70 -11.74
CA ILE A 91 -13.34 -5.45 -12.17
C ILE A 91 -13.50 -5.73 -13.65
N LEU A 92 -12.53 -5.28 -14.44
CA LEU A 92 -12.58 -5.25 -15.90
C LEU A 92 -11.34 -5.95 -16.47
N PRO A 93 -11.46 -6.59 -17.64
CA PRO A 93 -10.29 -7.12 -18.33
C PRO A 93 -9.35 -5.96 -18.73
N ILE A 94 -8.05 -6.25 -18.77
CA ILE A 94 -7.05 -5.26 -19.17
C ILE A 94 -7.29 -4.76 -20.61
N SER A 95 -7.20 -3.46 -20.82
CA SER A 95 -7.20 -2.88 -22.17
C SER A 95 -5.90 -3.24 -22.87
N LYS A 96 -5.96 -3.72 -24.12
CA LYS A 96 -4.77 -4.05 -24.92
C LYS A 96 -3.86 -2.86 -25.24
N LYS A 97 -4.30 -1.62 -24.95
CA LYS A 97 -3.50 -0.41 -25.15
C LYS A 97 -2.83 -0.06 -23.81
N PRO A 98 -1.48 -0.11 -23.71
CA PRO A 98 -0.80 0.38 -22.52
C PRO A 98 -1.14 1.86 -22.37
N ILE A 99 -1.77 2.21 -21.25
CA ILE A 99 -2.09 3.60 -20.98
C ILE A 99 -0.85 4.21 -20.32
N ASN A 100 -0.14 5.03 -21.09
CA ASN A 100 1.12 5.63 -20.69
C ASN A 100 0.84 6.79 -19.71
N HIS A 101 0.56 6.44 -18.46
CA HIS A 101 0.54 7.42 -17.38
C HIS A 101 1.92 7.43 -16.74
N GLY A 102 2.49 8.62 -16.53
CA GLY A 102 3.81 8.82 -15.92
C GLY A 102 3.89 8.43 -14.43
N VAL A 103 3.09 7.46 -14.00
CA VAL A 103 3.03 6.95 -12.64
C VAL A 103 4.04 5.83 -12.51
N ILE A 104 5.17 6.15 -11.88
CA ILE A 104 6.25 5.20 -11.60
C ILE A 104 5.98 4.64 -10.20
N GLY A 105 5.75 3.34 -10.08
CA GLY A 105 5.70 2.70 -8.77
C GLY A 105 7.02 2.90 -8.01
N LEU A 106 6.94 3.06 -6.69
CA LEU A 106 8.16 3.23 -5.88
C LEU A 106 9.13 2.05 -6.09
N PRO A 107 10.45 2.31 -6.23
CA PRO A 107 11.43 1.24 -6.32
C PRO A 107 11.49 0.46 -5.00
N PRO A 108 11.64 -0.88 -5.04
CA PRO A 108 11.65 -1.70 -3.83
C PRO A 108 12.91 -1.42 -2.99
N SER A 109 12.76 -1.39 -1.66
CA SER A 109 13.86 -1.27 -0.71
C SER A 109 14.57 -2.60 -0.42
N ASP A 110 13.87 -3.75 -0.56
CA ASP A 110 14.45 -5.10 -0.46
C ASP A 110 13.62 -6.20 -1.16
N ILE A 111 14.04 -7.48 -1.05
CA ILE A 111 13.40 -8.64 -1.73
C ILE A 111 12.02 -9.01 -1.19
N ASN A 112 11.72 -8.67 0.07
CA ASN A 112 10.38 -8.83 0.65
C ASN A 112 9.50 -7.62 0.29
N ASP A 113 10.11 -6.45 0.09
CA ASP A 113 9.47 -5.22 -0.36
C ASP A 113 9.05 -5.24 -1.84
N VAL A 114 9.61 -6.17 -2.63
CA VAL A 114 9.14 -6.47 -4.01
C VAL A 114 7.64 -6.77 -4.06
N ILE A 115 7.04 -7.13 -2.93
CA ILE A 115 5.69 -7.67 -2.80
C ILE A 115 4.72 -6.72 -2.07
N ALA A 116 5.23 -5.71 -1.36
CA ALA A 116 4.42 -4.73 -0.62
C ALA A 116 3.97 -3.53 -1.47
N ARG A 117 4.28 -3.52 -2.78
CA ARG A 117 4.13 -2.36 -3.66
C ARG A 117 2.68 -1.87 -3.73
N TYR A 118 2.39 -0.71 -3.15
CA TYR A 118 1.31 0.16 -3.64
C TYR A 118 1.64 1.66 -3.51
N ILE A 119 1.49 2.30 -4.67
CA ILE A 119 1.10 3.70 -4.94
C ILE A 119 2.21 4.76 -4.97
N ASP A 120 2.24 5.50 -6.07
CA ASP A 120 2.78 6.85 -6.14
C ASP A 120 1.93 7.75 -5.24
N PHE A 121 2.55 8.20 -4.14
CA PHE A 121 1.89 8.93 -3.08
C PHE A 121 1.35 10.31 -3.53
N SER A 122 1.71 10.77 -4.74
CA SER A 122 1.27 12.05 -5.28
C SER A 122 -0.24 12.16 -5.56
N LEU A 123 -0.98 11.04 -5.52
CA LEU A 123 -2.42 10.96 -5.84
C LEU A 123 -3.29 10.30 -4.75
N LEU A 124 -2.75 10.01 -3.56
CA LEU A 124 -3.22 8.97 -2.62
C LEU A 124 -4.69 8.84 -2.25
N PHE A 125 -5.47 9.91 -2.33
CA PHE A 125 -6.87 9.85 -1.90
C PHE A 125 -7.75 10.40 -3.00
N PRO A 126 -7.82 9.70 -4.15
CA PRO A 126 -8.77 10.08 -5.17
C PRO A 126 -10.19 9.85 -4.62
N ASN A 127 -10.99 10.92 -4.59
CA ASN A 127 -12.40 10.83 -4.28
C ASN A 127 -13.16 10.51 -5.56
N GLY A 128 -13.91 9.42 -5.58
CA GLY A 128 -14.72 9.02 -6.73
C GLY A 128 -15.83 8.07 -6.32
N ASP A 129 -16.91 8.02 -7.10
CA ASP A 129 -18.03 7.13 -6.80
C ASP A 129 -17.73 5.66 -7.15
N ASN A 130 -16.82 5.43 -8.11
CA ASN A 130 -16.48 4.09 -8.56
C ASN A 130 -14.97 3.88 -8.71
N LEU A 131 -14.51 2.69 -8.31
CA LEU A 131 -13.19 2.17 -8.64
C LEU A 131 -13.33 1.13 -9.75
N SER A 132 -12.57 1.26 -10.82
CA SER A 132 -12.43 0.29 -11.89
C SER A 132 -11.01 -0.31 -11.84
N CYS A 133 -10.91 -1.62 -11.61
CA CYS A 133 -9.64 -2.36 -11.60
C CYS A 133 -9.50 -3.12 -12.93
N HIS A 134 -8.42 -2.84 -13.69
CA HIS A 134 -8.12 -3.51 -14.95
C HIS A 134 -6.99 -4.52 -14.77
N THR A 135 -7.29 -5.80 -14.97
CA THR A 135 -6.33 -6.89 -14.76
C THR A 135 -6.58 -8.04 -15.73
N ASP A 136 -5.54 -8.84 -16.00
CA ASP A 136 -5.63 -10.16 -16.63
C ASP A 136 -5.87 -11.29 -15.61
N GLY A 137 -6.08 -10.92 -14.35
CA GLY A 137 -6.42 -11.79 -13.23
C GLY A 137 -7.81 -12.41 -13.25
N VAL A 138 -8.04 -13.39 -12.37
CA VAL A 138 -9.34 -14.07 -12.19
C VAL A 138 -9.97 -13.66 -10.87
N ILE A 139 -11.26 -13.31 -10.88
CA ILE A 139 -12.02 -13.07 -9.65
C ILE A 139 -12.26 -14.43 -8.99
N VAL A 140 -11.71 -14.61 -7.79
CA VAL A 140 -11.88 -15.86 -7.04
C VAL A 140 -12.99 -15.74 -6.01
N LYS A 141 -13.25 -14.56 -5.44
CA LYS A 141 -14.33 -14.44 -4.45
C LYS A 141 -14.89 -13.03 -4.26
N THR A 142 -16.19 -12.97 -4.04
CA THR A 142 -16.88 -11.76 -3.57
C THR A 142 -17.58 -12.11 -2.28
N PHE A 143 -17.33 -11.36 -1.21
CA PHE A 143 -17.99 -11.54 0.08
C PHE A 143 -18.73 -10.25 0.39
N ASP A 144 -20.03 -10.30 0.67
CA ASP A 144 -20.84 -9.10 0.85
C ASP A 144 -20.65 -8.03 -0.28
N SER A 145 -21.16 -6.82 -0.12
CA SER A 145 -21.03 -5.74 -1.11
C SER A 145 -19.80 -4.85 -0.91
N HIS A 146 -19.18 -4.89 0.28
CA HIS A 146 -18.11 -4.00 0.73
C HIS A 146 -16.74 -4.69 0.73
N PHE A 147 -16.69 -6.02 0.62
CA PHE A 147 -15.46 -6.80 0.49
C PHE A 147 -15.36 -7.53 -0.86
N LYS A 148 -14.27 -7.33 -1.60
CA LYS A 148 -14.02 -8.06 -2.85
C LYS A 148 -12.62 -8.58 -2.90
N GLU A 149 -12.44 -9.85 -3.25
CA GLU A 149 -11.13 -10.46 -3.34
C GLU A 149 -10.86 -11.02 -4.75
N ILE A 150 -9.71 -10.66 -5.27
CA ILE A 150 -9.22 -11.10 -6.57
C ILE A 150 -7.91 -11.84 -6.34
N VAL A 151 -7.82 -13.06 -6.86
CA VAL A 151 -6.57 -13.81 -6.86
C VAL A 151 -6.05 -13.78 -8.28
N PHE A 152 -4.90 -13.16 -8.47
CA PHE A 152 -4.36 -12.99 -9.80
C PHE A 152 -2.86 -13.19 -9.83
N ASN A 153 -2.38 -13.53 -11.03
CA ASN A 153 -0.98 -13.53 -11.41
C ASN A 153 -0.88 -12.68 -12.67
N ALA A 154 -0.45 -11.44 -12.49
CA ALA A 154 -0.67 -10.39 -13.48
C ALA A 154 0.64 -9.69 -13.80
N SER A 155 0.97 -9.57 -15.09
CA SER A 155 2.15 -8.79 -15.45
C SER A 155 1.94 -7.29 -15.22
N ASN A 156 0.68 -6.83 -15.20
CA ASN A 156 0.27 -5.44 -15.06
C ASN A 156 -1.10 -5.36 -14.38
N ILE A 157 -1.32 -4.34 -13.55
CA ILE A 157 -2.62 -4.02 -12.95
C ILE A 157 -2.74 -2.51 -12.94
N ASP A 158 -3.86 -2.01 -13.46
CA ASP A 158 -4.18 -0.59 -13.48
C ASP A 158 -5.43 -0.32 -12.65
N PHE A 159 -5.38 0.71 -11.81
CA PHE A 159 -6.54 1.19 -11.07
C PHE A 159 -7.02 2.53 -11.61
N LEU A 160 -8.33 2.64 -11.81
CA LEU A 160 -9.00 3.82 -12.33
C LEU A 160 -10.07 4.27 -11.34
N PHE A 161 -9.94 5.49 -10.82
CA PHE A 161 -11.01 6.12 -10.07
C PHE A 161 -11.85 6.94 -11.04
N ASP A 162 -13.09 6.52 -11.21
CA ASP A 162 -14.08 7.23 -12.00
C ASP A 162 -14.75 8.28 -11.11
N THR A 163 -14.41 9.55 -11.33
CA THR A 163 -15.15 10.69 -10.78
C THR A 163 -16.12 11.20 -11.83
N GLU A 164 -17.26 11.80 -11.43
CA GLU A 164 -18.25 12.35 -12.38
C GLU A 164 -17.64 13.37 -13.36
N GLN A 165 -16.52 14.00 -13.01
CA GLN A 165 -15.95 15.12 -13.77
C GLN A 165 -14.61 14.80 -14.44
N ASN A 166 -13.89 13.74 -14.02
CA ASN A 166 -12.61 13.33 -14.61
C ASN A 166 -12.26 11.88 -14.25
N ARG A 167 -11.97 11.06 -15.26
CA ARG A 167 -11.36 9.74 -15.05
C ARG A 167 -9.88 9.92 -14.73
N LYS A 168 -9.47 9.66 -13.50
CA LYS A 168 -8.06 9.69 -13.11
C LYS A 168 -7.55 8.27 -12.91
N TYR A 169 -6.51 7.93 -13.66
CA TYR A 169 -5.78 6.68 -13.51
C TYR A 169 -4.66 6.88 -12.51
N PHE A 170 -4.40 5.87 -11.70
CA PHE A 170 -3.21 5.83 -10.85
C PHE A 170 -2.76 4.39 -10.67
N GLY A 171 -1.45 4.17 -10.76
CA GLY A 171 -0.81 2.90 -10.52
C GLY A 171 -0.76 1.97 -11.74
N TYR A 172 0.45 1.51 -12.03
CA TYR A 172 0.75 0.33 -12.82
C TYR A 172 1.56 -0.59 -11.93
N VAL A 173 1.05 -1.78 -11.61
CA VAL A 173 1.79 -2.75 -10.77
C VAL A 173 1.90 -4.08 -11.48
N GLY A 174 3.13 -4.48 -11.81
CA GLY A 174 3.40 -5.83 -12.29
C GLY A 174 3.62 -6.81 -11.16
N ILE A 175 2.58 -7.57 -10.81
CA ILE A 175 2.64 -8.63 -9.80
C ILE A 175 2.87 -9.98 -10.51
N ARG A 176 4.15 -10.25 -10.86
CA ARG A 176 4.58 -11.47 -11.58
C ARG A 176 4.53 -12.76 -10.72
N GLN A 177 3.78 -12.75 -9.63
CA GLN A 177 3.59 -13.88 -8.72
C GLN A 177 2.10 -13.96 -8.36
N ILE A 178 1.59 -15.17 -8.09
CA ILE A 178 0.22 -15.33 -7.60
C ILE A 178 0.08 -14.56 -6.28
N SER A 179 -0.83 -13.60 -6.24
CA SER A 179 -1.15 -12.80 -5.05
C SER A 179 -2.67 -12.73 -4.87
N SER A 180 -3.10 -12.54 -3.63
CA SER A 180 -4.49 -12.19 -3.33
C SER A 180 -4.53 -10.71 -3.00
N VAL A 181 -5.40 -9.99 -3.69
CA VAL A 181 -5.69 -8.59 -3.42
C VAL A 181 -7.16 -8.45 -3.11
N SER A 182 -7.43 -7.91 -1.93
CA SER A 182 -8.78 -7.65 -1.45
C SER A 182 -9.02 -6.16 -1.30
N PHE A 183 -10.25 -5.75 -1.53
CA PHE A 183 -10.74 -4.40 -1.34
C PHE A 183 -11.76 -4.41 -0.21
N VAL A 184 -11.64 -3.46 0.73
CA VAL A 184 -12.56 -3.30 1.87
C VAL A 184 -12.96 -1.84 1.96
N CYS A 185 -14.26 -1.55 1.97
CA CYS A 185 -14.75 -0.24 2.40
C CYS A 185 -14.96 -0.22 3.91
N PHE A 186 -14.37 0.73 4.63
CA PHE A 186 -14.52 0.92 6.07
C PHE A 186 -14.57 2.41 6.40
N ASP A 187 -15.64 2.87 7.08
CA ASP A 187 -15.85 4.28 7.46
C ASP A 187 -15.54 5.28 6.33
N GLU A 188 -16.12 5.04 5.14
CA GLU A 188 -15.93 5.80 3.89
C GLU A 188 -14.56 5.67 3.22
N ASP A 189 -13.57 5.05 3.86
CA ASP A 189 -12.26 4.78 3.29
C ASP A 189 -12.25 3.46 2.51
N LEU A 190 -11.55 3.46 1.38
CA LEU A 190 -11.25 2.25 0.63
C LEU A 190 -9.85 1.75 0.98
N PHE A 191 -9.79 0.54 1.53
CA PHE A 191 -8.55 -0.16 1.82
C PHE A 191 -8.28 -1.25 0.79
N LEU A 192 -7.01 -1.35 0.41
CA LEU A 192 -6.44 -2.43 -0.37
C LEU A 192 -5.65 -3.33 0.56
N ILE A 193 -5.94 -4.62 0.55
CA ILE A 193 -5.25 -5.64 1.32
C ILE A 193 -4.54 -6.57 0.35
N ASN A 194 -3.22 -6.62 0.41
CA ASN A 194 -2.42 -7.57 -0.36
C ASN A 194 -1.88 -8.67 0.55
N VAL A 195 -1.97 -9.91 0.08
CA VAL A 195 -1.52 -11.10 0.79
C VAL A 195 -0.50 -11.84 -0.05
N HIS A 196 0.60 -12.19 0.61
CA HIS A 196 1.65 -13.00 0.01
C HIS A 196 2.23 -14.03 0.98
N PRO A 197 2.57 -15.25 0.51
CA PRO A 197 3.21 -16.26 1.35
C PRO A 197 4.64 -15.88 1.73
N LEU A 198 4.97 -15.95 3.03
CA LEU A 198 6.38 -15.88 3.45
C LEU A 198 7.19 -17.00 2.78
N LYS A 199 8.46 -16.75 2.48
CA LYS A 199 9.35 -17.66 1.74
C LYS A 199 9.22 -19.11 2.22
N GLY A 200 8.91 -20.02 1.29
CA GLY A 200 8.75 -21.45 1.56
C GLY A 200 7.32 -21.90 1.93
N ASN A 201 6.36 -20.99 2.04
CA ASN A 201 4.95 -21.32 2.28
C ASN A 201 4.15 -21.38 0.97
N SER A 202 3.06 -22.14 1.01
CA SER A 202 2.12 -22.17 -0.11
C SER A 202 1.29 -20.90 -0.17
N PHE A 203 0.96 -20.48 -1.39
CA PHE A 203 0.00 -19.41 -1.61
C PHE A 203 -1.34 -19.77 -0.96
N ARG A 204 -1.89 -18.79 -0.24
CA ARG A 204 -3.27 -18.78 0.23
C ARG A 204 -3.79 -17.37 0.07
N SER A 205 -5.00 -17.27 -0.43
CA SER A 205 -5.76 -16.03 -0.48
C SER A 205 -6.14 -15.56 0.92
N LEU A 206 -6.49 -14.29 1.09
CA LEU A 206 -6.87 -13.69 2.38
C LEU A 206 -7.99 -14.52 3.01
N HIS A 207 -9.02 -14.88 2.23
CA HIS A 207 -10.10 -15.68 2.79
C HIS A 207 -9.69 -17.10 3.19
N GLU A 208 -8.79 -17.75 2.45
CA GLU A 208 -8.31 -19.09 2.78
C GLU A 208 -7.48 -19.09 4.06
N ILE A 209 -6.77 -17.99 4.36
CA ILE A 209 -6.02 -17.83 5.60
C ILE A 209 -6.97 -17.88 6.80
N PHE A 210 -8.15 -17.25 6.71
CA PHE A 210 -9.11 -17.15 7.82
C PHE A 210 -10.22 -18.20 7.81
N ALA A 211 -10.47 -18.89 6.70
CA ALA A 211 -11.49 -19.95 6.62
C ALA A 211 -11.10 -21.25 7.37
N ILE A 212 -9.82 -21.40 7.71
CA ILE A 212 -9.29 -22.59 8.40
C ILE A 212 -9.27 -22.28 9.91
N ASN A 213 -10.36 -22.67 10.58
CA ASN A 213 -10.45 -22.86 12.02
C ASN A 213 -10.29 -24.34 12.35
#